data_AF-A0A1I7KZP4-F1
#
_entry.id   AF-A0A1I7KZP4-F1
#
_cell.length_a   1.000
_cell.length_b   1.000
_cell.length_c   1.000
_cell.angle_alpha   90.00
_cell.angle_beta   90.00
_cell.angle_gamma   90.00
#
_symmetry.space_group_name_H-M   'P 1'
#
loop_
_entity.id
_entity.type
_entity.pdbx_description
1 polymer ?
#
loop_
_entity_poly.entity_id
_entity_poly.type
_entity_poly.pdbx_seq_one_letter_code
_entity_poly.pdbx_strand_id
1 'polypeptide(L)' 'MLASRFASHSPALRSDYPLSDDQIRRVAPSIFADAPHESRSERYSYIPTATVLTELRKEGFQPFMVNG' A
#
# COMPACT_ATOMS: atom_id res chain seq x y z
N MET A 1 32.95 9.17 -4.79
CA MET A 1 31.69 9.12 -5.55
C MET A 1 30.63 8.45 -4.68
N LEU A 2 29.60 9.18 -4.27
CA LEU A 2 28.45 8.58 -3.60
C LEU A 2 27.40 8.30 -4.68
N ALA A 3 27.40 7.09 -5.23
CA ALA A 3 26.36 6.66 -6.14
C ALA A 3 25.11 6.33 -5.32
N SER A 4 24.20 7.30 -5.20
CA SER A 4 22.84 7.01 -4.75
C SER A 4 22.16 6.20 -5.85
N ARG A 5 22.25 4.87 -5.76
CA ARG A 5 21.46 3.98 -6.60
C ARG A 5 20.02 4.10 -6.11
N PHE A 6 19.26 5.03 -6.65
CA PHE A 6 17.81 4.92 -6.64
C PHE A 6 17.50 3.60 -7.33
N ALA A 7 17.17 2.57 -6.55
CA ALA A 7 16.90 1.24 -7.08
C ALA A 7 15.71 1.37 -8.04
N SER A 8 15.96 1.15 -9.34
CA SER A 8 14.94 1.24 -10.41
C SER A 8 13.86 0.16 -10.33
N HIS A 9 13.75 -0.55 -9.20
CA HIS A 9 12.84 -1.67 -8.99
C HIS A 9 12.28 -1.58 -7.58
N SER A 10 11.37 -0.62 -7.35
CA SER A 10 10.38 -0.77 -6.29
C SER A 10 9.78 -2.17 -6.41
N PRO A 11 9.72 -2.97 -5.34
CA PRO A 11 9.11 -4.27 -5.40
C PRO A 11 7.68 -4.09 -5.91
N ALA A 12 7.32 -4.86 -6.94
CA ALA A 12 6.00 -4.83 -7.54
C ALA A 12 5.52 -6.26 -7.77
N LEU A 13 4.25 -6.50 -7.50
CA LEU A 13 3.59 -7.78 -7.74
C LEU A 13 2.33 -7.53 -8.57
N ARG A 14 2.17 -8.32 -9.62
CA ARG A 14 0.99 -8.34 -10.49
C ARG A 14 0.49 -9.78 -10.64
N SER A 15 -0.82 -9.96 -10.73
CA SER A 15 -1.47 -11.27 -10.82
C SER A 15 -2.73 -11.18 -11.68
N ASP A 16 -3.10 -12.29 -12.35
CA ASP A 16 -4.39 -12.43 -13.06
C ASP A 16 -5.55 -12.68 -12.08
N TYR A 17 -5.25 -13.04 -10.84
CA TYR A 17 -6.20 -13.21 -9.74
C TYR A 17 -6.05 -12.10 -8.70
N PRO A 18 -7.12 -11.72 -7.98
CA PRO A 18 -7.06 -10.76 -6.88
C PRO A 18 -5.94 -11.07 -5.89
N LEU A 19 -5.15 -10.05 -5.54
CA LEU A 19 -4.11 -10.16 -4.54
C LEU A 19 -4.74 -10.29 -3.14
N SER A 20 -4.18 -11.18 -2.33
CA SER A 20 -4.47 -11.29 -0.90
C SER A 20 -3.76 -10.20 -0.11
N ASP A 21 -4.24 -9.91 1.10
CA ASP A 21 -3.62 -8.90 1.96
C ASP A 21 -2.19 -9.28 2.35
N ASP A 22 -1.89 -10.57 2.51
CA ASP A 22 -0.52 -11.05 2.77
C ASP A 22 0.43 -10.78 1.60
N GLN A 23 -0.04 -10.98 0.36
CA GLN A 23 0.72 -10.66 -0.84
C GLN A 23 0.99 -9.15 -0.94
N ILE A 24 -0.03 -8.34 -0.64
CA ILE A 24 0.08 -6.88 -0.68
C ILE A 24 1.01 -6.39 0.44
N ARG A 25 0.90 -6.93 1.66
CA ARG A 25 1.73 -6.56 2.83
C ARG A 25 3.20 -6.85 2.60
N ARG A 26 3.52 -7.91 1.85
CA ARG A 26 4.91 -8.25 1.49
C ARG A 26 5.57 -7.20 0.59
N VAL A 27 4.79 -6.51 -0.24
CA VAL A 27 5.29 -5.52 -1.21
C VAL A 27 5.15 -4.10 -0.69
N ALA A 28 3.99 -3.77 -0.12
CA ALA A 28 3.63 -2.46 0.38
C ALA A 28 3.15 -2.54 1.84
N PRO A 29 4.05 -2.81 2.81
CA PRO A 29 3.67 -2.96 4.22
C PRO A 29 3.06 -1.67 4.81
N SER A 30 3.44 -0.51 4.27
CA SER A 30 3.00 0.82 4.73
C SER A 30 1.48 1.04 4.64
N ILE A 31 0.78 0.36 3.74
CA ILE A 31 -0.68 0.51 3.60
C ILE A 31 -1.45 -0.09 4.78
N PHE A 32 -0.81 -0.99 5.54
CA PHE A 32 -1.35 -1.67 6.72
C PHE A 32 -0.81 -1.08 8.03
N ALA A 33 -0.17 0.08 8.00
CA ALA A 33 0.29 0.74 9.22
C ALA A 33 -0.90 1.22 10.06
N ASP A 34 -0.90 0.89 11.36
CA ASP A 34 -1.99 1.21 12.30
C ASP A 34 -2.01 2.69 12.72
N ALA A 35 -0.95 3.44 12.48
CA ALA A 35 -0.83 4.85 12.87
C ALA A 35 -0.48 5.74 11.66
N PRO A 36 -1.12 6.92 11.53
CA PRO A 36 -0.66 7.94 10.59
C PRO A 36 0.77 8.36 10.94
N HIS A 37 1.54 8.74 9.92
CA HIS A 37 2.80 9.43 10.15
C HIS A 37 2.52 10.72 10.95
N GLU A 38 3.24 10.96 12.04
CA GLU A 38 3.04 12.06 13.00
C GLU A 38 3.18 13.47 12.41
N SER A 39 3.49 13.58 11.12
CA SER A 39 3.70 14.84 10.40
C SER A 39 2.40 15.51 9.93
N ARG A 40 1.22 14.94 10.22
CA ARG A 40 -0.06 15.46 9.72
C ARG A 40 -0.80 16.30 10.77
N SER A 41 -1.19 17.50 10.34
CA SER A 41 -2.03 18.44 11.10
C SER A 41 -3.35 17.80 11.56
N GLU A 42 -3.84 18.20 12.74
CA GLU A 42 -5.11 17.76 13.36
C GLU A 42 -6.36 17.96 12.48
N ARG A 43 -6.27 18.81 11.44
CA ARG A 43 -7.36 19.03 10.47
C ARG A 43 -7.46 17.94 9.40
N TYR A 44 -6.54 16.97 9.39
CA TYR A 44 -6.53 15.86 8.43
C TYR A 44 -7.14 14.62 9.08
N SER A 45 -8.34 14.22 8.65
CA SER A 45 -8.90 12.94 9.06
C SER A 45 -8.13 11.82 8.35
N TYR A 46 -7.28 11.11 9.09
CA TYR A 46 -6.55 9.98 8.55
C TYR A 46 -7.48 8.77 8.44
N ILE A 47 -7.78 8.37 7.21
CA ILE A 47 -8.40 7.07 6.92
C ILE A 47 -7.26 6.11 6.57
N PRO A 48 -7.06 5.01 7.34
CA PRO A 48 -6.07 4.00 7.00
C PRO A 48 -6.30 3.44 5.60
N THR A 49 -5.24 3.29 4.82
CA THR A 49 -5.34 2.77 3.44
C THR A 49 -5.89 1.35 3.39
N ALA A 50 -5.60 0.52 4.41
CA ALA A 50 -6.21 -0.81 4.58
C ALA A 50 -7.75 -0.75 4.72
N THR A 51 -8.29 0.27 5.38
CA THR A 51 -9.74 0.48 5.50
C THR A 51 -10.34 0.77 4.12
N VAL A 52 -9.73 1.67 3.36
CA VAL A 52 -10.16 1.98 1.99
C VAL A 52 -10.12 0.72 1.10
N LEU A 53 -9.04 -0.06 1.18
CA LEU A 53 -8.90 -1.31 0.44
C LEU A 53 -10.01 -2.30 0.79
N THR A 54 -10.38 -2.39 2.06
CA THR A 54 -11.46 -3.27 2.54
C THR A 54 -12.82 -2.86 1.96
N GLU A 55 -13.15 -1.56 1.98
CA GLU A 55 -14.41 -1.07 1.40
C GLU A 55 -14.46 -1.26 -0.12
N LEU A 56 -13.35 -1.01 -0.83
CA LEU A 56 -13.25 -1.28 -2.26
C LEU A 56 -13.56 -2.74 -2.59
N ARG A 57 -13.01 -3.69 -1.81
CA ARG A 57 -13.29 -5.12 -2.00
C ARG A 57 -14.77 -5.46 -1.80
N LYS A 58 -15.47 -4.83 -0.84
CA LYS A 58 -16.92 -5.03 -0.62
C LYS A 58 -17.75 -4.57 -1.82
N GLU A 59 -17.33 -3.49 -2.46
CA GLU A 59 -17.93 -2.97 -3.69
C GLU A 59 -17.51 -3.74 -4.96
N GLY A 60 -16.75 -4.83 -4.82
CA GLY A 60 -16.30 -5.67 -5.94
C GLY A 60 -15.02 -5.22 -6.62
N PHE A 61 -14.37 -4.14 -6.14
CA PHE A 61 -13.08 -3.69 -6.65
C PHE A 61 -11.93 -4.44 -5.98
N GLN A 62 -11.23 -5.25 -6.78
CA GLN A 62 -10.15 -6.10 -6.30
C GLN A 62 -8.78 -5.58 -6.79
N PRO A 63 -7.72 -5.67 -5.96
CA PRO A 63 -6.36 -5.31 -6.38
C PRO A 63 -5.73 -6.44 -7.21
N PHE A 64 -5.18 -6.09 -8.37
CA PHE A 64 -4.42 -7.02 -9.23
C PHE A 64 -2.93 -6.64 -9.34
N MET A 65 -2.54 -5.51 -8.74
CA MET A 65 -1.19 -5.00 -8.73
C MET A 65 -0.91 -4.25 -7.42
N VAL A 66 0.31 -4.35 -6.91
CA VAL A 66 0.84 -3.59 -5.77
C VAL A 66 2.29 -3.19 -6.06
N ASN A 67 2.70 -2.01 -5.61
CA ASN A 67 4.09 -1.54 -5.63
C ASN A 67 4.47 -0.91 -4.27
N GLY A 68 5.76 -1.00 -3.92
CA GLY A 68 6.33 -0.48 -2.67
C GLY A 68 7.22 0.73 -2.85
#